data_AF-A0A0D2NID3-F1
#
_entry.id   AF-A0A0D2NID3-F1
#
_cell.length_a   1.000
_cell.length_b   1.000
_cell.length_c   1.000
_cell.angle_alpha   90.00
_cell.angle_beta   90.00
_cell.angle_gamma   90.00
#
_symmetry.space_group_name_H-M   'P 1'
#
loop_
_entity.id
_entity.type
_entity.pdbx_description
1 polymer ?
#
loop_
_entity_poly.entity_id
_entity_poly.type
_entity_poly.pdbx_seq_one_letter_code
_entity_poly.pdbx_strand_id
1 'polypeptide(L)'
;MQELALPNLTPDDAESLAALQLPVLSKLELSRVRHARYYKDSVLRLLVSAPWLKRLHSLAITGCVLLPDGLAPLAAVGLPLLEELVVKDSANGNKGSLFDTGGNDGAAAAPAAALAAAPAPALAPALPSAAGPAPLHLPLLRRLVLIENRCVSGADVLRLLSAQLAPTTEEGEGSGNGPDAVADCDASPLEELVLMNNKRGGTDMPQAEVLALMRAMAAAPLRKLRGLSISGGVGDRVIGELASAPWAGGLERLALAWNDELGASGDLMPWAALTGAPLRALRALDLSYSSGMSAGAGALLGTAEWLGRLESLNLKGTAPKALAALQAEHEFDALKSGGACEILTG
;
A
#
# COMPACT_ATOMS: atom_id res chain seq x y z
N MET A 1 -10.33 -19.21 -13.97
CA MET A 1 -9.53 -18.06 -13.51
C MET A 1 -8.12 -18.30 -14.03
N GLN A 2 -7.64 -17.51 -14.99
CA GLN A 2 -6.30 -17.70 -15.55
C GLN A 2 -5.33 -16.70 -14.92
N GLU A 3 -4.19 -17.20 -14.48
CA GLU A 3 -3.08 -16.39 -13.95
C GLU A 3 -1.94 -16.40 -14.96
N LEU A 4 -1.31 -15.24 -15.17
CA LEU A 4 -0.15 -15.10 -16.04
C LEU A 4 0.96 -14.35 -15.30
N ALA A 5 2.09 -15.02 -15.13
CA ALA A 5 3.30 -14.45 -14.55
C ALA A 5 4.38 -14.32 -15.64
N LEU A 6 4.88 -13.11 -15.83
CA LEU A 6 5.81 -12.77 -16.90
C LEU A 6 7.08 -12.15 -16.32
N PRO A 7 8.10 -12.97 -16.01
CA PRO A 7 9.40 -12.47 -15.61
C PRO A 7 10.16 -11.92 -16.83
N ASN A 8 10.87 -10.82 -16.63
CA ASN A 8 11.77 -10.21 -17.62
C ASN A 8 11.09 -9.83 -18.96
N LEU A 9 9.83 -9.40 -18.91
CA LEU A 9 9.11 -8.96 -20.11
C LEU A 9 9.89 -7.84 -20.82
N THR A 10 10.13 -8.00 -22.12
CA THR A 10 10.71 -6.93 -22.94
C THR A 10 9.60 -6.00 -23.47
N PRO A 11 9.93 -4.79 -23.96
CA PRO A 11 8.94 -3.93 -24.61
C PRO A 11 8.22 -4.63 -25.78
N ASP A 12 8.94 -5.37 -26.62
CA ASP A 12 8.36 -6.09 -27.77
C ASP A 12 7.41 -7.21 -27.32
N ASP A 13 7.73 -7.91 -26.22
CA ASP A 13 6.82 -8.88 -25.61
C ASP A 13 5.58 -8.20 -25.03
N ALA A 14 5.72 -6.99 -24.46
CA ALA A 14 4.61 -6.23 -23.91
C ALA A 14 3.64 -5.75 -25.00
N GLU A 15 4.15 -5.31 -26.15
CA GLU A 15 3.33 -4.98 -27.33
C GLU A 15 2.59 -6.22 -27.83
N SER A 16 3.32 -7.34 -27.96
CA SER A 16 2.74 -8.62 -28.39
C SER A 16 1.65 -9.08 -27.42
N LEU A 17 1.89 -8.97 -26.12
CA LEU A 17 0.94 -9.31 -25.06
C LEU A 17 -0.29 -8.41 -25.08
N ALA A 18 -0.11 -7.10 -25.30
CA ALA A 18 -1.21 -6.14 -25.40
C ALA A 18 -2.12 -6.44 -26.60
N ALA A 19 -1.56 -6.98 -27.69
CA ALA A 19 -2.30 -7.39 -28.88
C ALA A 19 -3.12 -8.68 -28.68
N LEU A 20 -2.75 -9.54 -27.71
CA LEU A 20 -3.47 -10.79 -27.46
C LEU A 20 -4.88 -10.56 -26.92
N GLN A 21 -5.81 -11.41 -27.34
CA GLN A 21 -7.12 -11.51 -26.73
C GLN A 21 -7.07 -12.53 -25.59
N LEU A 22 -6.98 -12.04 -24.34
CA LEU A 22 -6.93 -12.85 -23.13
C LEU A 22 -8.22 -12.68 -22.31
N PRO A 23 -9.39 -13.12 -22.79
CA PRO A 23 -10.68 -12.77 -22.18
C PRO A 23 -10.91 -13.36 -20.79
N VAL A 24 -10.14 -14.38 -20.40
CA VAL A 24 -10.24 -15.10 -19.12
C VAL A 24 -9.10 -14.77 -18.14
N LEU A 25 -8.20 -13.86 -18.52
CA LEU A 25 -7.10 -13.43 -17.67
C LEU A 25 -7.63 -12.54 -16.54
N SER A 26 -7.44 -12.99 -15.30
CA SER A 26 -7.91 -12.28 -14.10
C SER A 26 -6.76 -11.79 -13.24
N LYS A 27 -5.57 -12.40 -13.35
CA LYS A 27 -4.39 -12.04 -12.57
C LYS A 27 -3.17 -11.93 -13.47
N LEU A 28 -2.49 -10.79 -13.37
CA LEU A 28 -1.26 -10.52 -14.10
C LEU A 28 -0.15 -10.19 -13.11
N GLU A 29 0.97 -10.89 -13.21
CA GLU A 29 2.19 -10.60 -12.46
C GLU A 29 3.32 -10.24 -13.43
N LEU A 30 3.82 -9.01 -13.30
CA LEU A 30 4.95 -8.48 -14.03
C LEU A 30 6.13 -8.44 -13.06
N SER A 31 7.21 -9.16 -13.36
CA SER A 31 8.41 -9.13 -12.54
C SER A 31 9.67 -8.80 -13.33
N ARG A 32 10.53 -7.94 -12.76
CA ARG A 32 11.85 -7.57 -13.30
C ARG A 32 11.80 -7.17 -14.77
N VAL A 33 10.79 -6.39 -15.14
CA VAL A 33 10.64 -5.87 -16.49
C VAL A 33 11.82 -4.95 -16.78
N ARG A 34 12.78 -5.45 -17.56
CA ARG A 34 14.02 -4.74 -17.88
C ARG A 34 13.64 -3.62 -18.85
N HIS A 35 13.72 -2.38 -18.38
CA HIS A 35 13.76 -1.26 -19.30
C HIS A 35 15.06 -1.36 -20.09
N ALA A 36 14.95 -1.68 -21.38
CA ALA A 36 16.04 -1.38 -22.30
C ALA A 36 16.25 0.14 -22.24
N ARG A 37 17.50 0.56 -21.93
CA ARG A 37 17.91 1.96 -21.65
C ARG A 37 17.44 3.02 -22.66
N TYR A 38 16.89 2.59 -23.79
CA TYR A 38 16.53 3.41 -24.93
C TYR A 38 15.02 3.56 -25.15
N TYR A 39 14.17 2.82 -24.42
CA TYR A 39 12.71 2.92 -24.59
C TYR A 39 12.15 4.04 -23.73
N LYS A 40 11.51 5.01 -24.41
CA LYS A 40 10.80 6.12 -23.78
C LYS A 40 9.50 5.69 -23.08
N ASP A 41 8.94 4.55 -23.50
CA ASP A 41 7.67 4.05 -22.99
C ASP A 41 7.91 2.93 -21.98
N SER A 42 7.19 3.01 -20.85
CA SER A 42 7.16 1.89 -19.91
C SER A 42 6.32 0.76 -20.47
N VAL A 43 6.67 -0.47 -20.10
CA VAL A 43 5.82 -1.63 -20.35
C VAL A 43 4.40 -1.41 -19.85
N LEU A 44 4.21 -0.70 -18.73
CA LEU A 44 2.87 -0.31 -18.31
C LEU A 44 2.15 0.55 -19.35
N ARG A 45 2.81 1.53 -19.97
CA ARG A 45 2.24 2.35 -21.05
C ARG A 45 1.89 1.55 -22.31
N LEU A 46 2.58 0.44 -22.57
CA LEU A 46 2.23 -0.46 -23.67
C LEU A 46 1.00 -1.31 -23.29
N LEU A 47 1.00 -1.86 -22.07
CA LEU A 47 -0.07 -2.74 -21.58
C LEU A 47 -1.40 -2.02 -21.33
N VAL A 48 -1.40 -0.71 -21.07
CA VAL A 48 -2.65 0.07 -20.90
C VAL A 48 -3.52 0.11 -22.15
N SER A 49 -2.95 -0.19 -23.32
CA SER A 49 -3.73 -0.35 -24.57
C SER A 49 -4.51 -1.66 -24.64
N ALA A 50 -4.20 -2.63 -23.76
CA ALA A 50 -4.75 -3.96 -23.81
C ALA A 50 -6.21 -4.02 -23.30
N PRO A 51 -7.20 -4.43 -24.12
CA PRO A 51 -8.61 -4.44 -23.71
C PRO A 51 -8.91 -5.35 -22.52
N TRP A 52 -8.13 -6.42 -22.35
CA TRP A 52 -8.28 -7.38 -21.26
C TRP A 52 -7.85 -6.81 -19.90
N LEU A 53 -7.09 -5.71 -19.86
CA LEU A 53 -6.64 -5.09 -18.60
C LEU A 53 -7.83 -4.64 -17.72
N LYS A 54 -8.93 -4.20 -18.34
CA LYS A 54 -10.18 -3.79 -17.66
C LYS A 54 -10.87 -4.93 -16.91
N ARG A 55 -10.48 -6.19 -17.18
CA ARG A 55 -11.04 -7.40 -16.56
C ARG A 55 -10.14 -7.99 -15.47
N LEU A 56 -8.95 -7.42 -15.26
CA LEU A 56 -8.06 -7.88 -14.21
C LEU A 56 -8.66 -7.61 -12.83
N HIS A 57 -8.54 -8.62 -11.98
CA HIS A 57 -8.88 -8.57 -10.56
C HIS A 57 -7.62 -8.38 -9.70
N SER A 58 -6.48 -8.88 -10.16
CA SER A 58 -5.19 -8.74 -9.45
C SER A 58 -4.08 -8.34 -10.42
N LEU A 59 -3.33 -7.31 -10.03
CA LEU A 59 -2.17 -6.81 -10.78
C LEU A 59 -0.98 -6.69 -9.82
N ALA A 60 0.07 -7.46 -10.09
CA ALA A 60 1.32 -7.39 -9.37
C ALA A 60 2.45 -6.87 -10.27
N ILE A 61 3.20 -5.89 -9.78
CA ILE A 61 4.30 -5.22 -10.48
C ILE A 61 5.50 -5.23 -9.52
N THR A 62 6.48 -6.09 -9.78
CA THR A 62 7.62 -6.30 -8.87
C THR A 62 8.94 -6.04 -9.59
N GLY A 63 9.81 -5.19 -9.05
CA GLY A 63 11.12 -4.94 -9.67
C GLY A 63 11.04 -4.29 -11.04
N CYS A 64 9.93 -3.61 -11.35
CA CYS A 64 9.74 -2.92 -12.62
C CYS A 64 10.20 -1.48 -12.50
N VAL A 65 10.81 -0.95 -13.58
CA VAL A 65 11.12 0.47 -13.63
C VAL A 65 9.85 1.22 -14.02
N LEU A 66 9.34 2.03 -13.09
CA LEU A 66 8.24 2.93 -13.36
C LEU A 66 8.79 4.27 -13.85
N LEU A 67 8.15 4.83 -14.87
CA LEU A 67 8.47 6.17 -15.38
C LEU A 67 8.13 7.24 -14.32
N PRO A 68 8.57 8.50 -14.49
CA PRO A 68 8.30 9.57 -13.52
C PRO A 68 6.82 9.84 -13.25
N ASP A 69 5.93 9.45 -14.17
CA ASP A 69 4.47 9.48 -14.02
C ASP A 69 3.91 8.29 -13.23
N GLY A 70 4.77 7.35 -12.81
CA GLY A 70 4.46 6.29 -11.87
C GLY A 70 3.33 5.38 -12.35
N LEU A 71 2.22 5.39 -11.61
CA LEU A 71 1.02 4.60 -11.89
C LEU A 71 -0.03 5.37 -12.69
N ALA A 72 0.25 6.62 -13.11
CA ALA A 72 -0.70 7.43 -13.87
C ALA A 72 -1.22 6.75 -15.16
N PRO A 73 -0.44 5.95 -15.91
CA PRO A 73 -0.98 5.23 -17.06
C PRO A 73 -2.15 4.30 -16.73
N LEU A 74 -2.18 3.70 -15.53
CA LEU A 74 -3.29 2.85 -15.10
C LEU A 74 -4.58 3.66 -14.93
N ALA A 75 -4.47 4.96 -14.64
CA ALA A 75 -5.62 5.85 -14.44
C ALA A 75 -6.37 6.11 -15.75
N ALA A 76 -5.64 6.16 -16.86
CA ALA A 76 -6.23 6.37 -18.18
C ALA A 76 -7.09 5.18 -18.64
N VAL A 77 -6.78 3.95 -18.20
CA VAL A 77 -7.53 2.76 -18.61
C VAL A 77 -8.83 2.62 -17.85
N GLY A 78 -8.78 2.93 -16.55
CA GLY A 78 -9.79 2.52 -15.59
C GLY A 78 -9.75 0.99 -15.39
N LEU A 79 -9.57 0.55 -14.15
CA LEU A 79 -9.53 -0.88 -13.82
C LEU A 79 -10.73 -1.18 -12.91
N PRO A 80 -11.95 -1.26 -13.47
CA PRO A 80 -13.19 -1.30 -12.69
C PRO A 80 -13.32 -2.57 -11.85
N LEU A 81 -12.67 -3.66 -12.26
CA LEU A 81 -12.72 -4.96 -11.59
C LEU A 81 -11.49 -5.25 -10.71
N LEU A 82 -10.55 -4.31 -10.60
CA LEU A 82 -9.31 -4.56 -9.86
C LEU A 82 -9.56 -4.55 -8.35
N GLU A 83 -9.35 -5.70 -7.73
CA GLU A 83 -9.47 -5.91 -6.29
C GLU A 83 -8.12 -5.83 -5.57
N GLU A 84 -7.04 -6.19 -6.25
CA GLU A 84 -5.69 -6.24 -5.69
C GLU A 84 -4.68 -5.53 -6.60
N LEU A 85 -3.96 -4.57 -6.02
CA LEU A 85 -2.83 -3.92 -6.65
C LEU A 85 -1.59 -4.07 -5.76
N VAL A 86 -0.58 -4.74 -6.30
CA VAL A 86 0.69 -4.97 -5.62
C VAL A 86 1.82 -4.33 -6.44
N VAL A 87 2.53 -3.38 -5.86
CA VAL A 87 3.69 -2.74 -6.46
C VAL A 87 4.87 -2.86 -5.49
N LYS A 88 5.89 -3.61 -5.89
CA LYS A 88 7.06 -3.91 -5.06
C LYS A 88 8.35 -3.52 -5.78
N ASP A 89 9.33 -3.03 -5.03
CA ASP A 89 10.71 -2.79 -5.51
C ASP A 89 10.75 -2.03 -6.85
N SER A 90 9.85 -1.06 -7.04
CA SER A 90 9.80 -0.31 -8.29
C SER A 90 10.72 0.89 -8.21
N ALA A 91 11.74 0.90 -9.06
CA ALA A 91 12.70 1.99 -9.17
C ALA A 91 12.20 3.06 -10.14
N ASN A 92 12.53 4.32 -9.87
CA ASN A 92 12.32 5.40 -10.82
C ASN A 92 13.46 5.38 -11.85
N GLY A 93 13.14 5.30 -13.15
CA GLY A 93 14.13 5.15 -14.23
C GLY A 93 15.11 6.32 -14.39
N ASN A 94 14.92 7.40 -13.63
CA ASN A 94 15.61 8.67 -13.84
C ASN A 94 16.96 8.82 -13.10
N LYS A 95 17.43 7.82 -12.35
CA LYS A 95 18.75 7.86 -11.71
C LYS A 95 19.60 6.71 -12.19
N GLY A 96 20.71 7.03 -12.85
CA GLY A 96 21.77 6.10 -13.32
C GLY A 96 22.51 5.34 -12.21
N SER A 97 21.85 5.04 -11.10
CA SER A 97 22.28 4.03 -10.13
C SER A 97 21.98 2.66 -10.74
N LEU A 98 22.80 2.30 -11.73
CA LEU A 98 22.92 0.93 -12.16
C LEU A 98 23.12 0.07 -10.91
N PHE A 99 22.33 -0.98 -10.81
CA PHE A 99 22.81 -2.18 -10.17
C PHE A 99 24.22 -2.47 -10.70
N ASP A 100 25.17 -2.38 -9.79
CA ASP A 100 26.45 -3.04 -9.84
C ASP A 100 26.18 -4.50 -10.27
N THR A 101 26.48 -4.84 -11.51
CA THR A 101 26.15 -6.13 -12.14
C THR A 101 27.02 -7.29 -11.64
N GLY A 102 27.49 -7.24 -10.40
CA GLY A 102 28.22 -8.32 -9.75
C GLY A 102 27.28 -9.42 -9.23
N GLY A 103 26.61 -10.17 -10.13
CA GLY A 103 25.68 -11.21 -9.66
C GLY A 103 24.98 -12.07 -10.71
N ASN A 104 25.75 -12.79 -11.53
CA ASN A 104 25.46 -14.14 -12.04
C ASN A 104 24.04 -14.42 -12.63
N ASP A 105 23.76 -13.91 -13.83
CA ASP A 105 22.64 -14.39 -14.67
C ASP A 105 22.98 -15.77 -15.26
N GLY A 106 22.67 -16.83 -14.49
CA GLY A 106 22.52 -18.18 -15.02
C GLY A 106 21.25 -18.25 -15.86
N ALA A 107 21.42 -18.37 -17.18
CA ALA A 107 20.35 -18.38 -18.17
C ALA A 107 19.30 -19.48 -17.91
N ALA A 108 18.05 -19.07 -17.76
CA ALA A 108 16.88 -19.88 -18.06
C ALA A 108 15.93 -19.05 -18.93
N ALA A 109 16.14 -19.11 -20.25
CA ALA A 109 15.22 -18.58 -21.23
C ALA A 109 14.22 -19.67 -21.65
N ALA A 110 12.95 -19.50 -21.27
CA ALA A 110 11.72 -19.92 -21.97
C ALA A 110 10.54 -19.70 -21.00
N PRO A 111 9.51 -18.91 -21.36
CA PRO A 111 8.55 -19.35 -22.37
C PRO A 111 8.06 -18.19 -23.27
N ALA A 112 8.69 -17.96 -24.41
CA ALA A 112 8.17 -17.07 -25.46
C ALA A 112 7.68 -17.85 -26.71
N ALA A 113 7.98 -19.15 -26.80
CA ALA A 113 7.69 -19.96 -27.99
C ALA A 113 6.18 -20.26 -28.22
N ALA A 114 5.29 -19.87 -27.30
CA ALA A 114 3.84 -20.08 -27.44
C ALA A 114 3.07 -18.84 -27.90
N LEU A 115 3.71 -17.68 -28.09
CA LEU A 115 3.03 -16.41 -28.39
C LEU A 115 3.03 -16.03 -29.89
N ALA A 116 3.69 -16.80 -30.76
CA ALA A 116 3.92 -16.43 -32.15
C ALA A 116 2.79 -16.88 -33.10
N ALA A 117 1.61 -16.24 -33.05
CA ALA A 117 0.58 -16.38 -34.10
C ALA A 117 -0.47 -15.25 -34.17
N ALA A 118 -0.18 -14.03 -33.70
CA ALA A 118 -1.14 -12.90 -33.78
C ALA A 118 -0.75 -11.89 -34.89
N PRO A 119 -1.70 -11.42 -35.71
CA PRO A 119 -1.46 -10.38 -36.71
C PRO A 119 -1.18 -9.02 -36.05
N ALA A 120 -0.27 -8.23 -36.64
CA ALA A 120 0.15 -6.94 -36.13
C ALA A 120 -1.02 -5.94 -35.98
N PRO A 121 -1.23 -5.31 -34.80
CA PRO A 121 -2.27 -4.31 -34.63
C PRO A 121 -1.86 -2.95 -35.21
N ALA A 122 -2.86 -2.18 -35.64
CA ALA A 122 -2.69 -0.79 -36.07
C ALA A 122 -2.28 0.10 -34.89
N LEU A 123 -1.33 1.02 -35.13
CA LEU A 123 -0.78 1.97 -34.16
C LEU A 123 -1.87 2.65 -33.31
N ALA A 124 -1.71 2.58 -31.98
CA ALA A 124 -2.61 3.19 -31.00
C ALA A 124 -2.60 4.73 -31.09
N PRO A 125 -3.74 5.41 -30.83
CA PRO A 125 -3.82 6.87 -30.85
C PRO A 125 -2.97 7.50 -29.73
N ALA A 126 -2.36 8.64 -30.04
CA ALA A 126 -1.56 9.41 -29.09
C ALA A 126 -2.40 9.85 -27.88
N LEU A 127 -1.89 9.60 -26.67
CA LEU A 127 -2.53 10.01 -25.42
C LEU A 127 -2.55 11.55 -25.28
N PRO A 128 -3.64 12.16 -24.79
CA PRO A 128 -3.75 13.61 -24.64
C PRO A 128 -2.77 14.13 -23.57
N SER A 129 -1.97 15.13 -23.96
CA SER A 129 -0.97 15.78 -23.11
C SER A 129 -1.41 17.21 -22.80
N ALA A 130 -1.99 17.49 -21.62
CA ALA A 130 -2.01 18.82 -20.95
C ALA A 130 -2.84 18.92 -19.65
N ALA A 131 -3.76 18.00 -19.34
CA ALA A 131 -4.50 18.02 -18.08
C ALA A 131 -3.68 17.29 -16.99
N GLY A 132 -3.75 17.76 -15.74
CA GLY A 132 -3.18 17.02 -14.60
C GLY A 132 -3.67 15.56 -14.62
N PRO A 133 -2.85 14.59 -14.15
CA PRO A 133 -3.21 13.19 -14.23
C PRO A 133 -4.54 12.95 -13.53
N ALA A 134 -5.49 12.37 -14.26
CA ALA A 134 -6.79 12.00 -13.71
C ALA A 134 -6.61 11.09 -12.47
N PRO A 135 -7.49 11.19 -11.47
CA PRO A 135 -7.44 10.29 -10.32
C PRO A 135 -7.64 8.84 -10.77
N LEU A 136 -6.89 7.91 -10.17
CA LEU A 136 -7.02 6.49 -10.48
C LEU A 136 -8.28 5.94 -9.80
N HIS A 137 -9.34 5.72 -10.57
CA HIS A 137 -10.60 5.18 -10.06
C HIS A 137 -10.57 3.64 -10.03
N LEU A 138 -10.55 3.06 -8.83
CA LEU A 138 -10.49 1.60 -8.59
C LEU A 138 -11.62 1.15 -7.65
N PRO A 139 -12.88 1.18 -8.08
CA PRO A 139 -14.04 1.11 -7.19
C PRO A 139 -14.17 -0.19 -6.40
N LEU A 140 -13.42 -1.23 -6.76
CA LEU A 140 -13.42 -2.54 -6.11
C LEU A 140 -12.10 -2.86 -5.39
N LEU A 141 -11.17 -1.91 -5.24
CA LEU A 141 -9.86 -2.17 -4.67
C LEU A 141 -9.94 -2.55 -3.18
N ARG A 142 -9.74 -3.83 -2.88
CA ARG A 142 -9.72 -4.39 -1.52
C ARG A 142 -8.31 -4.39 -0.93
N ARG A 143 -7.29 -4.51 -1.76
CA ARG A 143 -5.91 -4.65 -1.30
C ARG A 143 -4.95 -3.77 -2.09
N LEU A 144 -4.25 -2.90 -1.39
CA LEU A 144 -3.19 -2.06 -1.96
C LEU A 144 -1.87 -2.31 -1.22
N VAL A 145 -0.88 -2.82 -1.95
CA VAL A 145 0.46 -3.12 -1.41
C VAL A 145 1.51 -2.33 -2.18
N LEU A 146 2.18 -1.41 -1.49
CA LEU A 146 3.25 -0.58 -2.00
C LEU A 146 4.49 -0.78 -1.10
N ILE A 147 5.42 -1.62 -1.56
CA ILE A 147 6.65 -1.96 -0.81
C ILE A 147 7.88 -1.52 -1.58
N GLU A 148 8.80 -0.83 -0.93
CA GLU A 148 10.12 -0.46 -1.49
C GLU A 148 10.04 0.35 -2.80
N ASN A 149 8.97 1.12 -2.99
CA ASN A 149 8.82 1.91 -4.19
C ASN A 149 9.58 3.23 -4.07
N ARG A 150 10.40 3.53 -5.09
CA ARG A 150 11.12 4.80 -5.20
C ARG A 150 10.43 5.81 -6.10
N CYS A 151 9.42 5.36 -6.82
CA CYS A 151 8.67 6.11 -7.82
C CYS A 151 7.28 6.54 -7.35
N VAL A 152 6.74 5.93 -6.29
CA VAL A 152 5.41 6.28 -5.76
C VAL A 152 5.58 7.30 -4.65
N SER A 153 5.17 8.54 -4.89
CA SER A 153 5.16 9.62 -3.88
C SER A 153 3.94 9.51 -2.96
N GLY A 154 3.96 10.19 -1.81
CA GLY A 154 2.77 10.30 -0.96
C GLY A 154 1.58 10.91 -1.71
N ALA A 155 1.84 11.83 -2.65
CA ALA A 155 0.83 12.40 -3.53
C ALA A 155 0.25 11.39 -4.54
N ASP A 156 1.02 10.39 -4.98
CA ASP A 156 0.49 9.29 -5.79
C ASP A 156 -0.44 8.43 -4.95
N VAL A 157 -0.02 8.04 -3.73
CA VAL A 157 -0.88 7.28 -2.81
C VAL A 157 -2.17 8.04 -2.50
N LEU A 158 -2.07 9.35 -2.25
CA LEU A 158 -3.24 10.18 -2.04
C LEU A 158 -4.14 10.26 -3.27
N ARG A 159 -3.60 10.27 -4.49
CA ARG A 159 -4.39 10.23 -5.72
C ARG A 159 -5.05 8.86 -5.96
N LEU A 160 -4.36 7.77 -5.60
CA LEU A 160 -4.92 6.42 -5.63
C LEU A 160 -6.09 6.31 -4.65
N LEU A 161 -5.89 6.83 -3.44
CA LEU A 161 -6.89 6.80 -2.40
C LEU A 161 -8.00 7.81 -2.65
N SER A 162 -7.74 9.01 -3.19
CA SER A 162 -8.75 10.08 -3.28
C SER A 162 -10.00 9.66 -4.03
N ALA A 163 -9.88 8.78 -5.03
CA ALA A 163 -11.04 8.22 -5.72
C ALA A 163 -11.89 7.31 -4.81
N GLN A 164 -11.26 6.66 -3.83
CA GLN A 164 -11.90 5.88 -2.76
C GLN A 164 -12.41 6.74 -1.60
N LEU A 165 -11.78 7.90 -1.37
CA LEU A 165 -12.12 8.78 -0.25
C LEU A 165 -13.18 9.82 -0.62
N ALA A 166 -13.40 10.07 -1.91
CA ALA A 166 -14.40 11.03 -2.36
C ALA A 166 -15.79 10.53 -1.93
N PRO A 167 -16.56 11.32 -1.17
CA PRO A 167 -17.96 10.97 -0.92
C PRO A 167 -18.64 10.89 -2.28
N THR A 168 -19.33 9.78 -2.55
CA THR A 168 -20.26 9.68 -3.66
C THR A 168 -21.36 10.71 -3.41
N THR A 169 -21.17 11.92 -3.90
CA THR A 169 -22.25 12.89 -4.02
C THR A 169 -23.19 12.30 -5.07
N GLU A 170 -24.15 11.50 -4.63
CA GLU A 170 -25.33 11.24 -5.43
C GLU A 170 -25.93 12.61 -5.71
N GLU A 171 -25.78 13.09 -6.94
CA GLU A 171 -26.55 14.22 -7.46
C GLU A 171 -28.01 13.77 -7.56
N GLY A 172 -28.64 13.62 -6.40
CA GLY A 172 -30.07 13.44 -6.26
C GLY A 172 -30.76 14.77 -6.56
N GLU A 173 -30.82 15.14 -7.85
CA GLU A 173 -31.80 16.12 -8.33
C GLU A 173 -33.20 15.50 -8.20
N GLY A 174 -33.76 15.50 -6.99
CA GLY A 174 -34.97 14.73 -6.73
C GLY A 174 -35.60 14.94 -5.36
N SER A 175 -36.08 16.16 -5.12
CA SER A 175 -37.19 16.54 -4.22
C SER A 175 -37.91 15.37 -3.48
N GLY A 176 -37.72 15.24 -2.17
CA GLY A 176 -38.57 14.37 -1.34
C GLY A 176 -38.09 14.11 0.09
N ASN A 177 -38.27 15.08 0.98
CA ASN A 177 -37.99 15.08 2.42
C ASN A 177 -38.07 13.74 3.18
N GLY A 178 -36.95 13.33 3.78
CA GLY A 178 -36.89 12.38 4.89
C GLY A 178 -35.59 12.54 5.69
N PRO A 179 -35.60 13.05 6.94
CA PRO A 179 -34.39 13.40 7.71
C PRO A 179 -33.60 12.23 8.34
N ASP A 180 -34.01 10.97 8.15
CA ASP A 180 -33.38 9.81 8.82
C ASP A 180 -32.77 8.77 7.87
N ALA A 181 -32.75 9.01 6.55
CA ALA A 181 -32.00 8.18 5.64
C ALA A 181 -30.53 8.61 5.68
N VAL A 182 -29.78 8.17 6.70
CA VAL A 182 -28.32 8.11 6.61
C VAL A 182 -28.03 7.14 5.48
N ALA A 183 -27.91 7.69 4.26
CA ALA A 183 -27.54 6.94 3.08
C ALA A 183 -26.29 6.14 3.47
N ASP A 184 -26.39 4.83 3.27
CA ASP A 184 -25.29 3.88 3.45
C ASP A 184 -24.32 4.16 2.29
N CYS A 185 -23.67 5.33 2.34
CA CYS A 185 -22.71 5.75 1.33
C CYS A 185 -21.67 4.66 1.24
N ASP A 186 -21.59 4.04 0.07
CA ASP A 186 -20.77 2.88 -0.22
C ASP A 186 -19.35 3.09 0.33
N ALA A 187 -19.11 2.50 1.50
CA ALA A 187 -17.83 2.61 2.16
C ALA A 187 -16.76 1.97 1.27
N SER A 188 -15.61 2.62 1.15
CA SER A 188 -14.47 2.12 0.38
C SER A 188 -14.26 0.62 0.63
N PRO A 189 -14.10 -0.20 -0.42
CA PRO A 189 -13.88 -1.65 -0.30
C PRO A 189 -12.51 -2.01 0.28
N LEU A 190 -11.64 -1.04 0.51
CA LEU A 190 -10.27 -1.26 0.94
C LEU A 190 -10.21 -1.96 2.30
N GLU A 191 -9.67 -3.17 2.31
CA GLU A 191 -9.50 -4.05 3.47
C GLU A 191 -8.06 -4.07 3.97
N GLU A 192 -7.08 -3.95 3.08
CA GLU A 192 -5.66 -3.98 3.44
C GLU A 192 -4.86 -2.93 2.69
N LEU A 193 -4.10 -2.14 3.45
CA LEU A 193 -3.16 -1.16 2.94
C LEU A 193 -1.76 -1.40 3.51
N VAL A 194 -0.78 -1.60 2.64
CA VAL A 194 0.62 -1.82 2.99
C VAL A 194 1.48 -0.76 2.31
N LEU A 195 2.17 0.05 3.09
CA LEU A 195 3.03 1.16 2.66
C LEU A 195 4.40 1.00 3.34
N MET A 196 5.23 0.08 2.85
CA MET A 196 6.51 -0.22 3.50
C MET A 196 7.70 0.31 2.70
N ASN A 197 8.68 0.92 3.39
CA ASN A 197 10.00 1.28 2.86
C ASN A 197 9.96 2.10 1.56
N ASN A 198 8.94 2.96 1.39
CA ASN A 198 8.83 3.77 0.19
C ASN A 198 9.80 4.96 0.28
N LYS A 199 10.96 4.86 -0.40
CA LYS A 199 12.05 5.84 -0.36
C LYS A 199 12.13 6.64 -1.64
N ARG A 200 11.79 7.92 -1.62
CA ARG A 200 11.95 8.79 -2.80
C ARG A 200 13.42 9.20 -2.97
N GLY A 201 14.12 8.53 -3.89
CA GLY A 201 15.47 8.93 -4.28
C GLY A 201 16.58 8.58 -3.29
N GLY A 202 16.34 7.61 -2.40
CA GLY A 202 17.31 7.12 -1.41
C GLY A 202 17.03 7.58 0.03
N THR A 203 16.18 8.59 0.19
CA THR A 203 15.68 9.05 1.49
C THR A 203 14.27 8.53 1.72
N ASP A 204 13.91 8.30 2.98
CA ASP A 204 12.54 7.93 3.36
C ASP A 204 11.54 9.01 2.94
N MET A 205 10.25 8.64 2.86
CA MET A 205 9.19 9.62 2.60
C MET A 205 9.28 10.74 3.66
N PRO A 206 9.26 12.02 3.27
CA PRO A 206 9.32 13.10 4.25
C PRO A 206 8.19 12.96 5.27
N GLN A 207 8.47 13.12 6.57
CA GLN A 207 7.45 13.01 7.64
C GLN A 207 6.19 13.83 7.36
N ALA A 208 6.35 15.02 6.75
CA ALA A 208 5.23 15.87 6.38
C ALA A 208 4.30 15.23 5.34
N GLU A 209 4.85 14.48 4.37
CA GLU A 209 4.05 13.72 3.39
C GLU A 209 3.36 12.53 4.06
N VAL A 210 4.06 11.79 4.93
CA VAL A 210 3.48 10.66 5.70
C VAL A 210 2.32 11.16 6.58
N LEU A 211 2.52 12.27 7.28
CA LEU A 211 1.49 12.87 8.13
C LEU A 211 0.29 13.38 7.31
N ALA A 212 0.53 14.03 6.17
CA ALA A 212 -0.54 14.48 5.28
C ALA A 212 -1.35 13.29 4.74
N LEU A 213 -0.67 12.20 4.37
CA LEU A 213 -1.30 10.96 3.97
C LEU A 213 -2.15 10.37 5.09
N MET A 214 -1.61 10.26 6.30
CA MET A 214 -2.34 9.72 7.45
C MET A 214 -3.56 10.56 7.80
N ARG A 215 -3.47 11.89 7.74
CA ARG A 215 -4.63 12.79 7.96
C ARG A 215 -5.74 12.56 6.96
N ALA A 216 -5.39 12.44 5.68
CA ALA A 216 -6.37 12.16 4.64
C ALA A 216 -7.02 10.79 4.84
N MET A 217 -6.25 9.78 5.23
CA MET A 217 -6.78 8.46 5.57
C MET A 217 -7.67 8.47 6.81
N ALA A 218 -7.27 9.18 7.87
CA ALA A 218 -8.03 9.29 9.11
C ALA A 218 -9.38 9.99 8.88
N ALA A 219 -9.44 10.96 7.98
CA ALA A 219 -10.67 11.62 7.58
C ALA A 219 -11.58 10.78 6.66
N ALA A 220 -11.07 9.70 6.07
CA ALA A 220 -11.80 8.94 5.07
C ALA A 220 -12.68 7.82 5.66
N PRO A 221 -13.80 7.47 5.01
CA PRO A 221 -14.73 6.44 5.47
C PRO A 221 -14.24 5.00 5.15
N LEU A 222 -13.03 4.63 5.58
CA LEU A 222 -12.42 3.32 5.33
C LEU A 222 -12.97 2.21 6.24
N ARG A 223 -14.31 2.07 6.33
CA ARG A 223 -14.99 1.17 7.30
C ARG A 223 -14.61 -0.32 7.16
N LYS A 224 -14.15 -0.73 5.97
CA LYS A 224 -13.73 -2.10 5.67
C LYS A 224 -12.24 -2.35 5.94
N LEU A 225 -11.45 -1.32 6.27
CA LEU A 225 -10.02 -1.49 6.53
C LEU A 225 -9.82 -2.39 7.76
N ARG A 226 -9.06 -3.48 7.57
CA ARG A 226 -8.69 -4.46 8.60
C ARG A 226 -7.19 -4.54 8.80
N GLY A 227 -6.39 -4.31 7.76
CA GLY A 227 -4.94 -4.33 7.83
C GLY A 227 -4.32 -3.00 7.43
N LEU A 228 -3.49 -2.44 8.30
CA LEU A 228 -2.64 -1.28 7.99
C LEU A 228 -1.19 -1.61 8.33
N SER A 229 -0.32 -1.51 7.32
CA SER A 229 1.12 -1.57 7.50
C SER A 229 1.75 -0.32 6.93
N ILE A 230 2.53 0.40 7.74
CA ILE A 230 3.24 1.61 7.31
C ILE A 230 4.63 1.67 7.94
N SER A 231 5.65 1.86 7.10
CA SER A 231 7.04 2.03 7.54
C SER A 231 7.77 3.14 6.78
N GLY A 232 8.78 3.72 7.44
CA GLY A 232 9.63 4.76 6.90
C GLY A 232 9.04 6.16 7.10
N GLY A 233 9.46 6.84 8.17
CA GLY A 233 9.07 8.22 8.47
C GLY A 233 7.78 8.38 9.28
N VAL A 234 7.35 7.33 9.99
CA VAL A 234 6.22 7.41 10.93
C VAL A 234 6.73 7.89 12.30
N GLY A 235 6.26 9.07 12.71
CA GLY A 235 6.49 9.63 14.04
C GLY A 235 5.21 9.70 14.90
N ASP A 236 5.33 10.20 16.12
CA ASP A 236 4.24 10.25 17.12
C ASP A 236 2.98 10.94 16.62
N ARG A 237 3.10 11.95 15.75
CA ARG A 237 1.92 12.64 15.20
C ARG A 237 1.02 11.70 14.39
N VAL A 238 1.59 10.75 13.65
CA VAL A 238 0.84 9.76 12.87
C VAL A 238 0.02 8.86 13.80
N ILE A 239 0.54 8.56 15.00
CA ILE A 239 -0.19 7.79 16.02
C ILE A 239 -1.43 8.53 16.50
N GLY A 240 -1.34 9.85 16.69
CA GLY A 240 -2.48 10.67 17.05
C GLY A 240 -3.57 10.68 15.97
N GLU A 241 -3.19 10.75 14.69
CA GLU A 241 -4.14 10.67 13.57
C GLU A 241 -4.76 9.27 13.44
N LEU A 242 -3.99 8.20 13.71
CA LEU A 242 -4.51 6.83 13.71
C LEU A 242 -5.52 6.61 14.85
N ALA A 243 -5.22 7.10 16.04
CA ALA A 243 -6.09 6.98 17.21
C ALA A 243 -7.45 7.67 17.03
N SER A 244 -7.49 8.76 16.26
CA SER A 244 -8.71 9.53 15.98
C SER A 244 -9.51 9.04 14.78
N ALA A 245 -8.95 8.12 13.98
CA ALA A 245 -9.58 7.66 12.76
C ALA A 245 -10.88 6.86 13.05
N PRO A 246 -12.03 7.18 12.42
CA PRO A 246 -13.30 6.50 12.68
C PRO A 246 -13.29 5.00 12.37
N TRP A 247 -12.40 4.57 11.46
CA TRP A 247 -12.24 3.16 11.09
C TRP A 247 -11.28 2.39 12.01
N ALA A 248 -10.54 3.06 12.90
CA ALA A 248 -9.54 2.42 13.74
C ALA A 248 -10.11 1.29 14.61
N GLY A 249 -11.37 1.42 15.06
CA GLY A 249 -12.02 0.38 15.86
C GLY A 249 -12.29 -0.94 15.13
N GLY A 250 -12.28 -0.92 13.79
CA GLY A 250 -12.39 -2.11 12.94
C GLY A 250 -11.04 -2.70 12.50
N LEU A 251 -9.91 -2.11 12.91
CA LEU A 251 -8.58 -2.56 12.50
C LEU A 251 -8.20 -3.85 13.24
N GLU A 252 -7.81 -4.88 12.50
CA GLU A 252 -7.38 -6.19 13.03
C GLU A 252 -5.86 -6.33 13.10
N ARG A 253 -5.14 -5.72 12.15
CA ARG A 253 -3.68 -5.78 12.06
C ARG A 253 -3.10 -4.38 11.90
N LEU A 254 -2.16 -4.03 12.77
CA LEU A 254 -1.40 -2.78 12.70
C LEU A 254 0.10 -3.09 12.72
N ALA A 255 0.80 -2.73 11.65
CA ALA A 255 2.24 -2.88 11.55
C ALA A 255 2.91 -1.52 11.34
N LEU A 256 3.68 -1.10 12.34
CA LEU A 256 4.45 0.14 12.39
C LEU A 256 5.95 -0.16 12.54
N ALA A 257 6.40 -1.27 11.95
CA ALA A 257 7.79 -1.70 12.01
C ALA A 257 8.72 -0.71 11.28
N TRP A 258 10.00 -0.67 11.67
CA TRP A 258 11.06 0.15 11.06
C TRP A 258 10.77 1.65 11.09
N ASN A 259 10.29 2.15 12.24
CA ASN A 259 10.02 3.57 12.45
C ASN A 259 10.80 4.10 13.66
N ASP A 260 12.03 4.56 13.43
CA ASP A 260 12.93 5.02 14.50
C ASP A 260 12.51 6.35 15.14
N GLU A 261 11.54 7.07 14.56
CA GLU A 261 11.00 8.30 15.12
C GLU A 261 9.77 8.05 16.00
N LEU A 262 9.28 6.80 16.01
CA LEU A 262 8.11 6.38 16.76
C LEU A 262 8.45 6.35 18.26
N GLY A 263 7.79 7.19 19.04
CA GLY A 263 7.99 7.37 20.48
C GLY A 263 9.18 8.28 20.85
N ALA A 264 9.87 8.86 19.87
CA ALA A 264 11.10 9.60 20.08
C ALA A 264 10.90 11.08 20.47
N SER A 265 9.70 11.66 20.24
CA SER A 265 9.49 13.10 20.45
C SER A 265 9.41 13.51 21.92
N GLY A 266 9.17 12.55 22.82
CA GLY A 266 8.86 12.80 24.23
C GLY A 266 7.43 13.30 24.48
N ASP A 267 6.66 13.60 23.42
CA ASP A 267 5.23 13.88 23.52
C ASP A 267 4.47 12.56 23.67
N LEU A 268 3.89 12.37 24.85
CA LEU A 268 3.16 11.17 25.21
C LEU A 268 1.66 11.26 24.87
N MET A 269 1.15 12.43 24.45
CA MET A 269 -0.27 12.61 24.14
C MET A 269 -0.77 11.71 23.00
N PRO A 270 -0.04 11.54 21.88
CA PRO A 270 -0.48 10.63 20.82
C PRO A 270 -0.58 9.17 21.29
N TRP A 271 0.34 8.75 22.15
CA TRP A 271 0.31 7.41 22.73
C TRP A 271 -0.85 7.23 23.69
N ALA A 272 -1.11 8.22 24.55
CA ALA A 272 -2.28 8.21 25.43
C ALA A 272 -3.61 8.17 24.64
N ALA A 273 -3.67 8.85 23.49
CA ALA A 273 -4.82 8.77 22.59
C ALA A 273 -4.97 7.36 21.98
N LEU A 274 -3.88 6.74 21.53
CA LEU A 274 -3.90 5.39 20.98
C LEU A 274 -4.35 4.35 22.02
N THR A 275 -3.89 4.48 23.26
CA THR A 275 -4.24 3.56 24.35
C THR A 275 -5.70 3.68 24.74
N GLY A 276 -6.27 4.90 24.66
CA GLY A 276 -7.69 5.15 24.86
C GLY A 276 -8.57 4.84 23.63
N ALA A 277 -7.98 4.59 22.45
CA ALA A 277 -8.74 4.32 21.24
C ALA A 277 -9.44 2.95 21.32
N PRO A 278 -10.69 2.84 20.83
CA PRO A 278 -11.46 1.59 20.93
C PRO A 278 -11.04 0.57 19.85
N LEU A 279 -9.78 0.15 19.85
CA LEU A 279 -9.20 -0.84 18.91
C LEU A 279 -9.67 -2.28 19.20
N ARG A 280 -10.98 -2.49 19.30
CA ARG A 280 -11.61 -3.74 19.79
C ARG A 280 -11.33 -4.94 18.88
N ALA A 281 -11.15 -4.70 17.60
CA ALA A 281 -10.85 -5.71 16.59
C ALA A 281 -9.37 -6.07 16.50
N LEU A 282 -8.46 -5.30 17.13
CA LEU A 282 -7.02 -5.49 16.95
C LEU A 282 -6.57 -6.84 17.51
N ARG A 283 -5.81 -7.59 16.70
CA ARG A 283 -5.26 -8.91 17.01
C ARG A 283 -3.76 -8.99 16.78
N ALA A 284 -3.21 -8.24 15.83
CA ALA A 284 -1.78 -8.21 15.59
C ALA A 284 -1.24 -6.78 15.66
N LEU A 285 -0.18 -6.60 16.46
CA LEU A 285 0.60 -5.36 16.52
C LEU A 285 2.07 -5.67 16.26
N ASP A 286 2.63 -5.02 15.23
CA ASP A 286 4.06 -5.09 14.92
C ASP A 286 4.72 -3.72 15.12
N LEU A 287 5.64 -3.65 16.09
CA LEU A 287 6.47 -2.49 16.41
C LEU A 287 7.97 -2.82 16.24
N SER A 288 8.28 -3.87 15.48
CA SER A 288 9.66 -4.33 15.33
C SER A 288 10.55 -3.27 14.67
N TYR A 289 11.79 -3.17 15.14
CA TYR A 289 12.80 -2.23 14.66
C TYR A 289 12.37 -0.76 14.77
N SER A 290 11.54 -0.43 15.76
CA SER A 290 11.18 0.94 16.11
C SER A 290 12.00 1.38 17.34
N SER A 291 13.29 1.65 17.10
CA SER A 291 14.28 1.85 18.16
C SER A 291 14.13 3.18 18.92
N GLY A 292 13.34 4.12 18.39
CA GLY A 292 13.05 5.42 19.02
C GLY A 292 12.04 5.39 20.15
N MET A 293 11.39 4.24 20.40
CA MET A 293 10.32 4.19 21.39
C MET A 293 10.84 4.53 22.79
N SER A 294 10.25 5.56 23.41
CA SER A 294 10.60 5.96 24.78
C SER A 294 9.98 5.05 25.83
N ALA A 295 10.54 5.07 27.05
CA ALA A 295 9.96 4.35 28.19
C ALA A 295 8.52 4.78 28.50
N GLY A 296 8.21 6.07 28.36
CA GLY A 296 6.85 6.58 28.58
C GLY A 296 5.84 6.08 27.55
N ALA A 297 6.24 6.00 26.28
CA ALA A 297 5.41 5.41 25.23
C ALA A 297 5.16 3.91 25.50
N GLY A 298 6.20 3.17 25.90
CA GLY A 298 6.08 1.76 26.27
C GLY A 298 5.16 1.53 27.48
N ALA A 299 5.28 2.35 28.53
CA ALA A 299 4.40 2.28 29.70
C ALA A 299 2.93 2.55 29.33
N LEU A 300 2.66 3.61 28.57
CA LEU A 300 1.30 3.91 28.11
C LEU A 300 0.72 2.75 27.30
N LEU A 301 1.47 2.23 26.33
CA LEU A 301 1.04 1.08 25.54
C LEU A 301 0.67 -0.13 26.42
N GLY A 302 1.41 -0.35 27.52
CA GLY A 302 1.15 -1.40 28.50
C GLY A 302 -0.13 -1.24 29.30
N THR A 303 -0.76 -0.06 29.29
CA THR A 303 -2.06 0.19 29.93
C THR A 303 -3.25 0.03 28.98
N ALA A 304 -3.02 -0.28 27.70
CA ALA A 304 -4.09 -0.38 26.71
C ALA A 304 -4.91 -1.66 26.92
N GLU A 305 -6.22 -1.53 27.16
CA GLU A 305 -7.12 -2.69 27.36
C GLU A 305 -7.18 -3.65 26.17
N TRP A 306 -6.96 -3.14 24.95
CA TRP A 306 -6.92 -3.97 23.75
C TRP A 306 -5.64 -4.81 23.65
N LEU A 307 -4.60 -4.49 24.42
CA LEU A 307 -3.33 -5.22 24.41
C LEU A 307 -3.53 -6.67 24.87
N GLY A 308 -4.32 -6.90 25.93
CA GLY A 308 -4.64 -8.23 26.46
C GLY A 308 -5.42 -9.13 25.50
N ARG A 309 -5.82 -8.62 24.32
CA ARG A 309 -6.56 -9.36 23.28
C ARG A 309 -5.71 -9.67 22.05
N LEU A 310 -4.46 -9.24 22.01
CA LEU A 310 -3.58 -9.50 20.89
C LEU A 310 -3.25 -11.00 20.80
N GLU A 311 -3.26 -11.50 19.58
CA GLU A 311 -2.79 -12.83 19.17
C GLU A 311 -1.32 -12.77 18.72
N SER A 312 -0.83 -11.60 18.32
CA SER A 312 0.57 -11.41 17.92
C SER A 312 1.07 -10.03 18.33
N LEU A 313 2.23 -10.00 19.00
CA LEU A 313 2.93 -8.79 19.40
C LEU A 313 4.42 -8.91 19.05
N ASN A 314 4.83 -8.20 18.01
CA ASN A 314 6.23 -8.19 17.57
C ASN A 314 6.96 -6.93 18.08
N LEU A 315 7.95 -7.12 18.95
CA LEU A 315 8.73 -6.07 19.60
C LEU A 315 10.24 -6.21 19.31
N LYS A 316 10.62 -7.02 18.32
CA LYS A 316 12.01 -7.27 17.97
C LYS A 316 12.74 -5.96 17.68
N GLY A 317 13.91 -5.71 18.25
CA GLY A 317 14.65 -4.47 18.02
C GLY A 317 14.01 -3.18 18.57
N THR A 318 13.01 -3.28 19.44
CA THR A 318 12.50 -2.11 20.20
C THR A 318 13.51 -1.68 21.28
N ALA A 319 13.44 -0.42 21.72
CA ALA A 319 14.35 0.10 22.74
C ALA A 319 14.22 -0.68 24.06
N PRO A 320 15.32 -1.13 24.70
CA PRO A 320 15.25 -1.92 25.93
C PRO A 320 14.47 -1.26 27.07
N LYS A 321 14.56 0.08 27.19
CA LYS A 321 13.83 0.83 28.21
C LYS A 321 12.32 0.87 27.96
N ALA A 322 11.89 0.96 26.70
CA ALA A 322 10.47 0.88 26.34
C ALA A 322 9.92 -0.52 26.57
N LEU A 323 10.69 -1.55 26.19
CA LEU A 323 10.32 -2.93 26.44
C LEU A 323 10.16 -3.21 27.94
N ALA A 324 11.12 -2.78 28.75
CA ALA A 324 11.05 -2.96 30.21
C ALA A 324 9.84 -2.24 30.83
N ALA A 325 9.51 -1.04 30.34
CA ALA A 325 8.34 -0.29 30.81
C ALA A 325 7.03 -0.98 30.41
N LEU A 326 6.91 -1.42 29.16
CA LEU A 326 5.77 -2.20 28.67
C LEU A 326 5.56 -3.49 29.48
N GLN A 327 6.66 -4.19 29.80
CA GLN A 327 6.66 -5.45 30.55
C GLN A 327 6.27 -5.30 32.03
N ALA A 328 6.32 -4.09 32.58
CA ALA A 328 5.97 -3.84 33.97
C ALA A 328 4.46 -3.66 34.18
N GLU A 329 3.67 -3.55 33.09
CA GLU A 329 2.25 -3.26 33.15
C GLU A 329 1.38 -4.52 33.15
N HIS A 330 0.25 -4.44 33.86
CA HIS A 330 -0.65 -5.58 34.10
C HIS A 330 -1.23 -6.19 32.81
N GLU A 331 -1.58 -5.38 31.81
CA GLU A 331 -2.15 -5.90 30.56
C GLU A 331 -1.14 -6.72 29.75
N PHE A 332 0.16 -6.44 29.92
CA PHE A 332 1.21 -7.25 29.30
C PHE A 332 1.32 -8.64 29.95
N ASP A 333 1.08 -8.74 31.26
CA ASP A 333 1.00 -10.03 31.93
C ASP A 333 -0.24 -10.82 31.53
N ALA A 334 -1.38 -10.13 31.32
CA ALA A 334 -2.58 -10.76 30.77
C ALA A 334 -2.29 -11.37 29.38
N LEU A 335 -1.59 -10.63 28.51
CA LEU A 335 -1.17 -11.10 27.20
C LEU A 335 -0.31 -12.38 27.26
N LYS A 336 0.67 -12.43 28.16
CA LYS A 336 1.50 -13.62 28.38
C LYS A 336 0.70 -14.81 28.89
N SER A 337 -0.17 -14.58 29.87
CA SER A 337 -0.94 -15.62 30.53
C SER A 337 -2.00 -16.26 29.62
N GLY A 338 -2.49 -15.51 28.64
CA GLY A 338 -3.47 -15.98 27.66
C GLY A 338 -2.95 -17.08 26.73
N GLY A 339 -1.63 -17.30 26.64
CA GLY A 339 -1.00 -18.41 25.90
C GLY A 339 -1.17 -18.39 24.37
N ALA A 340 -2.03 -17.49 23.85
CA ALA A 340 -2.33 -17.33 22.43
C ALA A 340 -1.47 -16.27 21.74
N CYS A 341 -0.69 -15.49 22.49
CA CYS A 341 0.12 -14.42 21.93
C CYS A 341 1.54 -14.86 21.62
N GLU A 342 1.93 -14.78 20.35
CA GLU A 342 3.33 -14.84 19.94
C GLU A 342 4.01 -13.50 20.26
N ILE A 343 4.87 -13.50 21.27
CA ILE A 343 5.68 -12.34 21.66
C ILE A 343 7.10 -12.51 21.13
N LEU A 344 7.49 -11.67 20.17
CA LEU A 344 8.83 -11.69 19.60
C LEU A 344 9.66 -10.55 20.21
N THR A 345 10.57 -10.91 21.13
CA THR A 345 11.56 -10.01 21.73
C THR A 345 12.95 -10.56 21.44
N GLY A 346 13.65 -9.98 20.47
CA GLY A 346 14.99 -10.38 20.04
C GLY A 346 15.79 -9.21 19.51
#